data_AF-A0A227NHJ0-F1
#
_entry.id   AF-A0A227NHJ0-F1
#
_cell.length_a   1.000
_cell.length_b   1.000
_cell.length_c   1.000
_cell.angle_alpha   90.00
_cell.angle_beta   90.00
_cell.angle_gamma   90.00
#
_symmetry.space_group_name_H-M   'P 1'
#
loop_
_entity.id
_entity.type
_entity.pdbx_description
1 polymer ?
#
loop_
_entity_poly.entity_id
_entity_poly.type
_entity_poly.pdbx_seq_one_letter_code
_entity_poly.pdbx_strand_id
1 'polypeptide(L)'
;MKTFQTAVLFGLFGAVAVSISFAAQWPTWVMFIAWVSYYIFGRSIKNSASAFVQIILGILMGAAIQFTGIFLGSYLGSFGLTVSIFIFIGSLAYLSKIKGLSSIPAWFLGLIVFFGIHPKLEPLSLLELAIPLLFGFVFAFLNDTAVHKIHPKPEL
;
A
#
# COMPACT_ATOMS: atom_id res chain seq x y z
N MET A 1 -8.52 -29.61 -12.42
CA MET A 1 -9.28 -29.32 -11.16
C MET A 1 -8.56 -28.36 -10.23
N LYS A 2 -7.23 -28.40 -10.08
CA LYS A 2 -6.52 -27.53 -9.13
C LYS A 2 -6.64 -26.02 -9.42
N THR A 3 -6.67 -25.62 -10.69
CA THR A 3 -6.92 -24.21 -11.09
C THR A 3 -8.31 -23.72 -10.68
N PHE A 4 -9.31 -24.60 -10.78
CA PHE A 4 -10.67 -24.28 -10.33
C PHE A 4 -10.71 -24.05 -8.81
N GLN A 5 -10.03 -24.91 -8.03
CA GLN A 5 -9.90 -24.73 -6.58
C GLN A 5 -9.19 -23.41 -6.21
N THR A 6 -8.11 -23.07 -6.91
CA THR A 6 -7.43 -21.77 -6.74
C THR A 6 -8.37 -20.61 -7.05
N ALA A 7 -9.13 -20.67 -8.14
CA ALA A 7 -10.09 -19.63 -8.50
C ALA A 7 -11.18 -19.46 -7.42
N VAL A 8 -11.70 -20.57 -6.88
CA VAL A 8 -12.67 -20.55 -5.79
C VAL A 8 -12.09 -19.90 -4.53
N LEU A 9 -10.84 -20.21 -4.16
CA LEU A 9 -10.19 -19.57 -3.00
C LEU A 9 -10.00 -18.06 -3.19
N PHE A 10 -9.44 -17.64 -4.32
CA PHE A 10 -9.27 -16.21 -4.62
C PHE A 10 -10.62 -15.48 -4.61
N GLY A 11 -11.65 -16.08 -5.20
CA GLY A 11 -13.01 -15.52 -5.19
C GLY A 11 -13.60 -15.43 -3.79
N LEU A 12 -13.45 -16.46 -2.97
CA LEU A 12 -13.96 -16.51 -1.60
C LEU A 12 -13.29 -15.45 -0.72
N PHE A 13 -11.95 -15.43 -0.67
CA PHE A 13 -11.23 -14.44 0.12
C PHE A 13 -11.49 -13.02 -0.39
N GLY A 14 -11.58 -12.84 -1.71
CA GLY A 14 -11.94 -11.56 -2.31
C GLY A 14 -13.32 -11.08 -1.86
N ALA A 15 -14.34 -11.95 -1.93
CA ALA A 15 -15.70 -11.63 -1.50
C ALA A 15 -15.77 -11.29 -0.01
N VAL A 16 -15.08 -12.04 0.85
CA VAL A 16 -15.01 -11.77 2.29
C VAL A 16 -14.33 -10.43 2.57
N ALA A 17 -13.19 -10.17 1.94
CA ALA A 17 -12.43 -8.95 2.14
C ALA A 17 -13.22 -7.70 1.69
N VAL A 18 -13.91 -7.80 0.55
CA VAL A 18 -14.82 -6.76 0.05
C VAL A 18 -15.97 -6.55 1.03
N SER A 19 -16.64 -7.61 1.49
CA SER A 19 -17.75 -7.52 2.43
C SER A 19 -17.35 -6.84 3.74
N ILE A 20 -16.18 -7.17 4.28
CA ILE A 20 -15.63 -6.54 5.48
C ILE A 20 -15.28 -5.08 5.23
N SER A 21 -14.65 -4.77 4.10
CA SER A 21 -14.32 -3.38 3.75
C SER A 21 -15.57 -2.51 3.64
N PHE A 22 -16.64 -3.01 3.01
CA PHE A 22 -17.92 -2.32 2.94
C PHE A 22 -18.56 -2.15 4.32
N ALA A 23 -18.59 -3.21 5.14
CA ALA A 23 -19.16 -3.14 6.49
C ALA A 23 -18.42 -2.13 7.38
N ALA A 24 -17.10 -2.05 7.25
CA ALA A 24 -16.25 -1.12 8.00
C ALA A 24 -16.09 0.26 7.32
N GLN A 25 -16.76 0.49 6.18
CA GLN A 25 -16.66 1.73 5.38
C GLN A 25 -15.24 2.09 4.95
N TRP A 26 -14.40 1.09 4.73
CA TRP A 26 -13.03 1.29 4.26
C TRP A 26 -12.98 1.46 2.74
N PRO A 27 -12.04 2.26 2.22
CA PRO A 27 -11.70 2.29 0.82
C PRO A 27 -11.21 0.92 0.36
N THR A 28 -12.11 0.13 -0.25
CA THR A 28 -11.86 -1.27 -0.58
C THR A 28 -10.64 -1.44 -1.50
N TRP A 29 -10.42 -0.48 -2.40
CA TRP A 29 -9.26 -0.47 -3.29
C TRP A 29 -7.92 -0.33 -2.54
N VAL A 30 -7.87 0.38 -1.40
CA VAL A 30 -6.63 0.51 -0.60
C VAL A 30 -6.23 -0.84 -0.01
N MET A 31 -7.21 -1.59 0.50
CA MET A 31 -6.98 -2.96 0.96
C MET A 31 -6.47 -3.83 -0.20
N PHE A 32 -7.03 -3.69 -1.41
CA PHE A 32 -6.53 -4.41 -2.58
C PHE A 32 -5.13 -3.99 -3.02
N ILE A 33 -4.75 -2.72 -2.87
CA ILE A 33 -3.36 -2.28 -3.12
C ILE A 33 -2.40 -3.02 -2.19
N ALA A 34 -2.71 -3.12 -0.90
CA ALA A 34 -1.91 -3.91 0.04
C ALA A 34 -1.90 -5.40 -0.35
N TRP A 35 -3.05 -5.97 -0.70
CA TRP A 35 -3.13 -7.37 -1.14
C TRP A 35 -2.24 -7.63 -2.35
N VAL A 36 -2.35 -6.82 -3.41
CA VAL A 36 -1.55 -6.99 -4.63
C VAL A 36 -0.07 -6.78 -4.33
N SER A 37 0.28 -5.82 -3.45
CA SER A 37 1.67 -5.57 -3.06
C SER A 37 2.35 -6.79 -2.44
N TYR A 38 1.61 -7.61 -1.68
CA TYR A 38 2.11 -8.89 -1.13
C TYR A 38 2.65 -9.80 -2.25
N TYR A 39 1.91 -9.92 -3.36
CA TYR A 39 2.32 -10.75 -4.49
C TYR A 39 3.45 -10.12 -5.31
N ILE A 40 3.48 -8.79 -5.43
CA ILE A 40 4.53 -8.07 -6.17
C ILE A 40 5.89 -8.14 -5.45
N PHE A 41 5.91 -7.91 -4.14
CA PHE A 41 7.16 -7.79 -3.37
C PHE A 41 7.64 -9.12 -2.76
N GLY A 42 6.89 -10.20 -3.01
CA GLY A 42 7.24 -11.55 -2.61
C GLY A 42 6.44 -12.03 -1.40
N ARG A 43 5.99 -13.28 -1.50
CA ARG A 43 5.03 -13.96 -0.61
C ARG A 43 5.65 -14.41 0.72
N SER A 44 6.41 -13.52 1.36
CA SER A 44 6.98 -13.77 2.68
C SER A 44 6.55 -12.67 3.65
N ILE A 45 6.37 -13.03 4.92
CA ILE A 45 5.99 -12.07 5.97
C ILE A 45 7.04 -10.96 6.08
N LYS A 46 8.33 -11.31 5.94
CA LYS A 46 9.43 -10.35 5.98
C LYS A 46 9.35 -9.31 4.85
N ASN A 47 9.11 -9.75 3.61
CA ASN A 47 8.98 -8.84 2.48
C ASN A 47 7.70 -7.99 2.59
N SER A 48 6.62 -8.60 3.07
CA SER A 48 5.33 -7.93 3.27
C SER A 48 5.41 -6.84 4.33
N ALA A 49 6.07 -7.10 5.45
CA ALA A 49 6.32 -6.10 6.49
C ALA A 49 7.17 -4.94 5.96
N SER A 50 8.21 -5.24 5.17
CA SER A 50 9.03 -4.23 4.51
C SER A 50 8.22 -3.37 3.52
N ALA A 51 7.37 -4.00 2.70
CA ALA A 51 6.50 -3.30 1.77
C ALA A 51 5.45 -2.45 2.50
N PHE A 52 4.84 -2.99 3.56
CA PHE A 52 3.88 -2.28 4.40
C PHE A 52 4.49 -1.00 4.96
N VAL A 53 5.67 -1.08 5.58
CA VAL A 53 6.37 0.09 6.12
C VAL A 53 6.62 1.14 5.03
N GLN A 54 7.08 0.72 3.84
CA GLN A 54 7.34 1.65 2.74
C GLN A 54 6.07 2.26 2.15
N ILE A 55 4.95 1.54 2.12
CA ILE A 55 3.64 2.09 1.74
C ILE A 55 3.19 3.14 2.76
N ILE A 56 3.31 2.86 4.06
CA ILE A 56 2.99 3.84 5.12
C ILE A 56 3.87 5.08 4.99
N LEU A 57 5.18 4.91 4.79
CA LEU A 57 6.09 6.03 4.57
C LEU A 57 5.76 6.81 3.28
N GLY A 58 5.29 6.14 2.23
CA GLY A 58 4.75 6.78 1.03
C GLY A 58 3.51 7.64 1.31
N ILE A 59 2.59 7.17 2.16
CA ILE A 59 1.43 7.97 2.61
C ILE A 59 1.90 9.20 3.38
N LEU A 60 2.84 9.04 4.32
CA LEU A 60 3.41 10.14 5.09
C LEU A 60 4.16 11.14 4.19
N MET A 61 4.86 10.66 3.16
CA MET A 61 5.48 11.52 2.15
C MET A 61 4.42 12.29 1.36
N GLY A 62 3.28 11.68 1.01
CA GLY A 62 2.16 12.37 0.37
C GLY A 62 1.64 13.53 1.24
N ALA A 63 1.46 13.28 2.53
CA ALA A 63 1.07 14.33 3.48
C ALA A 63 2.12 15.45 3.55
N ALA A 64 3.42 15.10 3.63
CA ALA A 64 4.51 16.06 3.63
C ALA A 64 4.54 16.89 2.33
N ILE A 65 4.32 16.25 1.17
CA ILE A 65 4.22 16.94 -0.12
C ILE A 65 3.11 17.98 -0.08
N GLN A 66 1.94 17.63 0.44
CA GLN A 66 0.80 18.54 0.51
C GLN A 66 1.07 19.71 1.47
N PHE A 67 1.61 19.44 2.66
CA PHE A 67 1.97 20.47 3.63
C PHE A 67 3.02 21.44 3.08
N THR A 68 4.11 20.92 2.54
CA THR A 68 5.16 21.74 1.93
C THR A 68 4.65 22.45 0.68
N GLY A 69 3.73 21.85 -0.08
CA GLY A 69 3.09 22.49 -1.23
C GLY A 69 2.26 23.71 -0.84
N ILE A 70 1.47 23.62 0.24
CA ILE A 70 0.71 24.74 0.80
C ILE A 70 1.66 25.84 1.29
N PHE A 71 2.70 25.46 2.03
CA PHE A 71 3.70 26.41 2.54
C PHE A 71 4.46 27.11 1.41
N LEU A 72 4.93 26.37 0.40
CA LEU A 72 5.60 26.98 -0.75
C LEU A 72 4.63 27.79 -1.61
N GLY A 73 3.34 27.46 -1.60
CA GLY A 73 2.30 28.20 -2.30
C GLY A 73 2.17 29.65 -1.84
N SER A 74 2.48 29.98 -0.58
CA SER A 74 2.49 31.36 -0.11
C SER A 74 3.64 32.20 -0.69
N TYR A 75 4.67 31.57 -1.26
CA TYR A 75 5.83 32.25 -1.84
C TYR A 75 5.88 32.14 -3.36
N LEU A 76 5.50 30.98 -3.90
CA LEU A 76 5.65 30.62 -5.32
C LEU A 76 4.30 30.53 -6.07
N GLY A 77 3.19 30.81 -5.39
CA GLY A 77 1.85 30.70 -5.96
C GLY A 77 1.53 29.27 -6.39
N SER A 78 1.00 29.11 -7.61
CA SER A 78 0.57 27.81 -8.15
C SER A 78 1.71 26.79 -8.30
N PHE A 79 2.97 27.22 -8.31
CA PHE A 79 4.13 26.31 -8.41
C PHE A 79 4.48 25.61 -7.08
N GLY A 80 3.90 26.01 -5.95
CA GLY A 80 4.25 25.48 -4.64
C GLY A 80 4.16 23.95 -4.55
N LEU A 81 3.05 23.38 -5.05
CA LEU A 81 2.86 21.92 -5.07
C LEU A 81 3.84 21.22 -6.02
N THR A 82 4.07 21.77 -7.22
CA THR A 82 5.00 21.19 -8.20
C THR A 82 6.42 21.13 -7.65
N VAL A 83 6.88 22.19 -6.99
CA VAL A 83 8.21 22.23 -6.36
C VAL A 83 8.28 21.25 -5.19
N SER A 84 7.22 21.14 -4.38
CA SER A 84 7.16 20.15 -3.31
C SER A 84 7.29 18.71 -3.84
N ILE A 85 6.52 18.36 -4.88
CA ILE A 85 6.62 17.05 -5.53
C ILE A 85 8.03 16.80 -6.04
N PHE A 86 8.65 17.78 -6.72
CA PHE A 86 10.02 17.66 -7.21
C PHE A 86 11.01 17.34 -6.07
N ILE A 87 10.92 18.04 -4.96
CA ILE A 87 11.79 17.84 -3.79
C ILE A 87 11.61 16.42 -3.22
N PHE A 88 10.37 16.02 -2.90
CA PHE A 88 10.12 14.77 -2.21
C PHE A 88 10.30 13.54 -3.12
N ILE A 89 9.81 13.59 -4.36
CA ILE A 89 10.03 12.49 -5.31
C ILE A 89 11.49 12.40 -5.71
N GLY A 90 12.18 13.54 -5.91
CA GLY A 90 13.63 13.56 -6.13
C GLY A 90 14.40 12.94 -4.96
N SER A 91 13.93 13.18 -3.72
CA SER A 91 14.54 12.60 -2.51
C SER A 91 14.43 11.06 -2.46
N LEU A 92 13.44 10.45 -3.12
CA LEU A 92 13.30 8.99 -3.16
C LEU A 92 14.51 8.29 -3.77
N ALA A 93 15.22 8.91 -4.70
CA ALA A 93 16.46 8.37 -5.27
C ALA A 93 17.58 8.19 -4.22
N TYR A 94 17.53 8.99 -3.14
CA TYR A 94 18.46 8.88 -2.02
C TYR A 94 17.90 7.93 -0.94
N LEU A 95 16.60 8.05 -0.62
CA LEU A 95 15.94 7.17 0.36
C LEU A 95 15.99 5.70 -0.07
N SER A 96 15.92 5.42 -1.38
CA SER A 96 16.00 4.07 -1.91
C SER A 96 17.35 3.38 -1.68
N LYS A 97 18.38 4.12 -1.27
CA LYS A 97 19.69 3.57 -0.91
C LYS A 97 19.73 3.07 0.54
N ILE A 98 18.73 3.42 1.37
CA ILE A 98 18.64 2.96 2.75
C ILE A 98 18.19 1.50 2.77
N LYS A 99 18.95 0.64 3.45
CA LYS A 99 18.63 -0.78 3.58
C LYS A 99 17.24 -0.95 4.22
N GLY A 100 16.34 -1.63 3.51
CA GLY A 100 14.96 -1.85 3.95
C GLY A 100 13.93 -0.83 3.43
N LEU A 101 14.37 0.28 2.81
CA LEU A 101 13.50 1.30 2.22
C LEU A 101 13.70 1.44 0.70
N SER A 102 14.28 0.43 0.07
CA SER A 102 14.77 0.47 -1.31
C SER A 102 13.71 0.26 -2.39
N SER A 103 12.48 -0.13 -2.01
CA SER A 103 11.39 -0.41 -2.94
C SER A 103 10.66 0.87 -3.32
N ILE A 104 11.21 1.60 -4.29
CA ILE A 104 10.55 2.77 -4.90
C ILE A 104 9.08 2.48 -5.25
N PRO A 105 8.72 1.32 -5.86
CA PRO A 105 7.31 1.02 -6.14
C PRO A 105 6.42 1.00 -4.88
N ALA A 106 6.91 0.52 -3.74
CA ALA A 106 6.12 0.49 -2.50
C ALA A 106 5.85 1.91 -1.97
N TRP A 107 6.84 2.81 -2.06
CA TRP A 107 6.64 4.24 -1.77
C TRP A 107 5.57 4.86 -2.67
N PHE A 108 5.63 4.59 -3.97
CA PHE A 108 4.62 5.07 -4.92
C PHE A 108 3.23 4.51 -4.67
N LEU A 109 3.09 3.25 -4.25
CA LEU A 109 1.79 2.73 -3.83
C LEU A 109 1.21 3.51 -2.65
N GLY A 110 2.04 3.90 -1.68
CA GLY A 110 1.63 4.78 -0.59
C GLY A 110 1.20 6.18 -1.07
N LEU A 111 1.96 6.77 -1.99
CA LEU A 111 1.60 8.05 -2.61
C LEU A 111 0.28 7.97 -3.39
N ILE A 112 0.07 6.89 -4.15
CA ILE A 112 -1.18 6.62 -4.87
C ILE A 112 -2.35 6.52 -3.89
N VAL A 113 -2.16 5.81 -2.77
CA VAL A 113 -3.18 5.71 -1.71
C VAL A 113 -3.53 7.09 -1.16
N PHE A 114 -2.52 7.88 -0.78
CA PHE A 114 -2.72 9.22 -0.23
C PHE A 114 -3.43 10.15 -1.22
N PHE A 115 -2.92 10.28 -2.45
CA PHE A 115 -3.50 11.17 -3.44
C PHE A 115 -4.84 10.67 -3.98
N GLY A 116 -5.10 9.36 -3.99
CA GLY A 116 -6.38 8.81 -4.44
C GLY A 116 -7.51 9.00 -3.44
N ILE A 117 -7.22 9.05 -2.14
CA ILE A 117 -8.22 9.29 -1.09
C ILE A 117 -8.46 10.77 -0.83
N HIS A 118 -7.45 11.61 -1.04
CA HIS A 118 -7.47 13.00 -0.58
C HIS A 118 -7.85 13.12 0.91
N PRO A 119 -7.14 12.42 1.82
CA PRO A 119 -7.46 12.48 3.23
C PRO A 119 -7.25 13.89 3.76
N LYS A 120 -7.97 14.22 4.83
CA LYS A 120 -7.64 15.41 5.63
C LYS A 120 -6.21 15.25 6.15
N LEU A 121 -5.48 16.36 6.23
CA LEU A 121 -4.11 16.39 6.76
C LEU A 121 -4.07 16.30 8.30
N GLU A 122 -4.90 15.43 8.85
CA GLU A 122 -4.98 15.15 10.28
C GLU A 122 -4.28 13.80 10.55
N PRO A 123 -3.43 13.69 11.59
CA PRO A 123 -2.71 12.45 11.87
C PRO A 123 -3.62 11.24 12.01
N LEU A 124 -4.83 11.42 12.56
CA LEU A 124 -5.80 10.37 12.74
C LEU A 124 -6.30 9.81 11.40
N SER A 125 -6.66 10.68 10.44
CA SER A 125 -7.11 10.26 9.11
C SER A 125 -6.02 9.50 8.33
N LEU A 126 -4.74 9.80 8.57
CA LEU A 126 -3.63 9.05 7.97
C LEU A 126 -3.45 7.68 8.61
N LEU A 127 -3.60 7.58 9.94
CA LEU A 127 -3.51 6.32 10.68
C LEU A 127 -4.66 5.37 10.36
N GLU A 128 -5.85 5.91 10.09
CA GLU A 128 -7.01 5.12 9.66
C GLU A 128 -6.73 4.33 8.37
N LEU A 129 -5.85 4.81 7.50
CA LEU A 129 -5.45 4.09 6.27
C LEU A 129 -4.56 2.88 6.54
N ALA A 130 -3.89 2.82 7.70
CA ALA A 130 -3.10 1.66 8.09
C ALA A 130 -3.99 0.42 8.29
N ILE A 131 -5.24 0.60 8.72
CA ILE A 131 -6.18 -0.49 8.99
C ILE A 131 -6.51 -1.28 7.71
N PRO A 132 -7.09 -0.68 6.64
CA PRO A 132 -7.38 -1.43 5.41
C PRO A 132 -6.11 -2.00 4.76
N LEU A 133 -4.96 -1.32 4.88
CA LEU A 133 -3.68 -1.87 4.42
C LEU A 133 -3.29 -3.15 5.16
N LEU A 134 -3.38 -3.16 6.50
CA LEU A 134 -3.10 -4.34 7.32
C LEU A 134 -4.02 -5.50 6.93
N PHE A 135 -5.32 -5.24 6.78
CA PHE A 135 -6.28 -6.25 6.35
C PHE A 135 -5.94 -6.80 4.96
N GLY A 136 -5.49 -5.95 4.03
CA GLY A 136 -5.06 -6.37 2.70
C GLY A 136 -3.91 -7.37 2.73
N PHE A 137 -2.89 -7.10 3.56
CA PHE A 137 -1.78 -8.05 3.76
C PHE A 137 -2.22 -9.35 4.45
N VAL A 138 -3.10 -9.26 5.46
CA VAL A 138 -3.65 -10.43 6.16
C VAL A 138 -4.42 -11.32 5.18
N PHE A 139 -5.33 -10.75 4.38
CA PHE A 139 -6.10 -11.52 3.41
C PHE A 139 -5.22 -12.12 2.32
N ALA A 140 -4.23 -11.39 1.81
CA ALA A 140 -3.27 -11.93 0.86
C ALA A 140 -2.50 -13.12 1.45
N PHE A 141 -2.04 -13.01 2.69
CA PHE A 141 -1.34 -14.09 3.38
C PHE A 141 -2.23 -15.32 3.60
N LEU A 142 -3.47 -15.13 4.06
CA LEU A 142 -4.43 -16.22 4.28
C LEU A 142 -4.77 -16.92 2.96
N ASN A 143 -5.02 -16.15 1.90
CA ASN A 143 -5.29 -16.67 0.58
C ASN A 143 -4.10 -17.45 0.02
N ASP A 144 -2.88 -16.90 0.10
CA ASP A 144 -1.68 -17.59 -0.37
C ASP A 144 -1.42 -18.89 0.40
N THR A 145 -1.60 -18.86 1.73
CA THR A 145 -1.48 -20.05 2.59
C THR A 145 -2.49 -21.13 2.21
N ALA A 146 -3.74 -20.75 1.96
CA ALA A 146 -4.79 -21.69 1.52
C ALA A 146 -4.47 -22.28 0.14
N VAL A 147 -4.02 -21.45 -0.81
CA VAL A 147 -3.64 -21.91 -2.15
C VAL A 147 -2.43 -22.83 -2.10
N HIS A 148 -1.42 -22.54 -1.27
CA HIS A 148 -0.23 -23.37 -1.11
C HIS A 148 -0.56 -24.75 -0.52
N LYS A 149 -1.57 -24.86 0.35
CA LYS A 149 -2.03 -26.17 0.86
C LYS A 149 -2.60 -27.07 -0.24
N ILE A 150 -3.17 -26.49 -1.29
CA ILE A 150 -3.73 -27.23 -2.44
C ILE A 150 -2.64 -27.56 -3.48
N HIS A 151 -1.62 -26.70 -3.56
CA HIS A 151 -0.45 -26.87 -4.43
C HIS A 151 0.83 -26.87 -3.60
N PRO A 152 1.11 -27.91 -2.81
CA PRO A 152 2.42 -28.03 -2.16
C PRO A 152 3.48 -28.07 -3.26
N LYS A 153 4.51 -27.21 -3.15
CA LYS A 153 5.68 -27.32 -4.02
C LYS A 153 6.24 -28.75 -3.89
N PRO A 154 6.72 -29.38 -4.98
CA PRO A 154 7.57 -30.55 -4.83
C PRO A 154 8.76 -30.12 -3.95
N GLU A 155 9.01 -30.86 -2.87
CA GLU A 155 10.27 -30.78 -2.16
C GLU A 155 11.37 -31.12 -3.18
N LEU A 156 12.19 -30.14 -3.51
CA LEU A 156 13.42 -30.30 -4.29
C LEU A 156 14.57 -30.56 -3.32
#